data_AF-A0A2I3GM81-F1
#
_entry.id   AF-A0A2I3GM81-F1
#
_cell.length_a   1.000
_cell.length_b   1.000
_cell.length_c   1.000
_cell.angle_alpha   90.00
_cell.angle_beta   90.00
_cell.angle_gamma   90.00
#
_symmetry.space_group_name_H-M   'P 1'
#
loop_
_entity.id
_entity.type
_entity.pdbx_description
1 polymer ?
#
loop_
_entity_poly.entity_id
_entity_poly.type
_entity_poly.pdbx_seq_one_letter_code
_entity_poly.pdbx_strand_id
1 'polypeptide(L)'
;MVEKEEAGGGISEEEAAQYDRQIRLWGLEAQKRLRASRVLLVGLKGLGAEIAKNLILAGVKGLTMLDHEQVTPEDPGAQFLIRTGSVGRNRAEASLERAQNLNPMVDVKVDTEDIEKKPESFFTQFDAVCLTCCSRDVIVKVDQICHKNSIKFFTGDVFGYHGYTFANLGEHEFVVKKKVVFCPVKEALEVDWSSEKAKAALKRTTSDYFLLQGPVSAGPSSQQLLLLRWHEGEWDRGVPWPQVNSRLRSSRDANCSMPACIPCPLPS
;
A
#
# COMPACT_ATOMS: atom_id res chain seq x y z
N MET A 1 25.78 -32.08 -21.93
CA MET A 1 24.74 -31.54 -21.03
C MET A 1 25.44 -30.52 -20.16
N VAL A 2 25.24 -29.24 -20.43
CA VAL A 2 25.82 -28.18 -19.60
C VAL A 2 24.86 -27.99 -18.44
N GLU A 3 25.26 -28.46 -17.27
CA GLU A 3 24.63 -28.11 -15.99
C GLU A 3 24.73 -26.59 -15.85
N LYS A 4 23.57 -25.93 -15.89
CA LYS A 4 23.50 -24.50 -15.67
C LYS A 4 23.40 -24.30 -14.16
N GLU A 5 24.51 -23.90 -13.54
CA GLU A 5 24.55 -23.47 -12.15
C GLU A 5 23.50 -22.36 -11.93
N GLU A 6 22.39 -22.68 -11.24
CA GLU A 6 21.51 -21.66 -10.66
C GLU A 6 22.21 -21.13 -9.40
N ALA A 7 22.81 -19.95 -9.53
CA ALA A 7 23.42 -19.23 -8.42
C ALA A 7 22.36 -18.91 -7.33
N GLY A 8 22.34 -19.68 -6.25
CA GLY A 8 22.03 -19.26 -4.87
C GLY A 8 20.75 -18.47 -4.57
N GLY A 9 19.74 -18.47 -5.45
CA GLY A 9 18.59 -17.54 -5.40
C GLY A 9 17.21 -18.18 -5.32
N GLY A 10 17.13 -19.45 -4.93
CA GLY A 10 15.87 -20.17 -4.75
C GLY A 10 15.11 -19.72 -3.49
N ILE A 11 13.79 -19.61 -3.61
CA ILE A 11 12.87 -19.59 -2.47
C ILE A 11 12.68 -21.05 -2.04
N SER A 12 12.78 -21.35 -0.75
CA SER A 12 12.56 -22.71 -0.23
C SER A 12 11.12 -23.17 -0.50
N GLU A 13 10.86 -24.47 -0.46
CA GLU A 13 9.49 -24.99 -0.64
C GLU A 13 8.54 -24.46 0.43
N GLU A 14 9.02 -24.36 1.68
CA GLU A 14 8.28 -23.79 2.81
C GLU A 14 7.95 -22.30 2.57
N GLU A 15 8.93 -21.50 2.14
CA GLU A 15 8.74 -20.10 1.80
C GLU A 15 7.77 -19.93 0.62
N ALA A 16 7.87 -20.80 -0.40
CA ALA A 16 6.99 -20.77 -1.56
C ALA A 16 5.54 -21.06 -1.17
N ALA A 17 5.31 -22.00 -0.25
CA ALA A 17 3.98 -22.30 0.28
C ALA A 17 3.45 -21.14 1.15
N GLN A 18 4.28 -20.58 2.04
CA GLN A 18 3.89 -19.47 2.92
C GLN A 18 3.55 -18.19 2.13
N TYR A 19 4.35 -17.87 1.11
CA TYR A 19 4.19 -16.66 0.30
C TYR A 19 3.37 -16.88 -0.99
N ASP A 20 2.71 -18.03 -1.18
CA ASP A 20 1.97 -18.35 -2.42
C ASP A 20 0.99 -17.24 -2.81
N ARG A 21 0.21 -16.72 -1.86
CA ARG A 21 -0.82 -15.68 -2.13
C ARG A 21 -0.22 -14.35 -2.56
N GLN A 22 0.86 -13.91 -1.93
CA GLN A 22 1.53 -12.66 -2.30
C GLN A 22 2.37 -12.80 -3.57
N ILE A 23 2.97 -13.97 -3.82
CA ILE A 23 3.66 -14.30 -5.08
C ILE A 23 2.68 -14.24 -6.25
N ARG A 24 1.44 -14.70 -6.09
CA ARG A 24 0.39 -14.56 -7.13
C ARG A 24 0.04 -13.11 -7.43
N LEU A 25 0.20 -12.20 -6.46
CA LEU A 25 -0.09 -10.78 -6.62
C LEU A 25 1.04 -10.03 -7.33
N TRP A 26 2.26 -10.04 -6.78
CA TRP A 26 3.37 -9.24 -7.30
C TRP A 26 4.42 -10.03 -8.11
N GLY A 27 4.35 -11.36 -8.09
CA GLY A 27 5.25 -12.26 -8.82
C GLY A 27 6.49 -12.68 -8.03
N LEU A 28 7.08 -13.80 -8.45
CA LEU A 28 8.22 -14.44 -7.77
C LEU A 28 9.45 -13.53 -7.68
N GLU A 29 9.78 -12.82 -8.76
CA GLU A 29 10.96 -11.93 -8.78
C GLU A 29 10.82 -10.72 -7.84
N ALA A 30 9.60 -10.22 -7.63
CA ALA A 30 9.37 -9.18 -6.63
C ALA A 30 9.58 -9.74 -5.21
N GLN A 31 9.11 -10.96 -4.95
CA GLN A 31 9.32 -11.64 -3.67
C GLN A 31 10.82 -11.89 -3.39
N LYS A 32 11.59 -12.33 -4.40
CA LYS A 32 13.04 -12.53 -4.27
C LYS A 32 13.77 -11.24 -3.89
N ARG A 33 13.42 -10.11 -4.54
CA ARG A 33 13.99 -8.80 -4.17
C ARG A 33 13.65 -8.42 -2.73
N LEU A 34 12.39 -8.59 -2.33
CA LEU A 34 11.96 -8.31 -0.95
C LEU A 34 12.73 -9.13 0.08
N ARG A 35 12.90 -10.44 -0.17
CA ARG A 35 13.68 -11.35 0.68
C ARG A 35 15.18 -11.01 0.74
N ALA A 36 15.70 -10.24 -0.21
CA ALA A 36 17.07 -9.76 -0.20
C ALA A 36 17.22 -8.42 0.54
N SER A 37 16.12 -7.70 0.80
CA SER A 37 16.13 -6.35 1.37
C SER A 37 16.09 -6.34 2.90
N ARG A 38 16.91 -5.48 3.51
CA ARG A 38 16.91 -5.19 4.95
C ARG A 38 16.36 -3.80 5.22
N VAL A 39 15.49 -3.69 6.22
CA VAL A 39 14.81 -2.44 6.57
C VAL A 39 15.20 -1.98 7.98
N LEU A 40 15.43 -0.68 8.15
CA LEU A 40 15.50 -0.02 9.45
C LEU A 40 14.15 0.65 9.73
N LEU A 41 13.57 0.38 10.89
CA LEU A 41 12.36 1.03 11.38
C LEU A 41 12.64 1.71 12.71
N VAL A 42 12.42 3.02 12.77
CA VAL A 42 12.64 3.83 13.98
C VAL A 42 11.29 4.20 14.61
N GLY A 43 11.20 4.00 15.93
CA GLY A 43 10.01 4.27 16.75
C GLY A 43 9.03 3.10 16.74
N LEU A 44 8.82 2.48 17.91
CA LEU A 44 8.03 1.25 18.08
C LEU A 44 6.73 1.47 18.88
N LYS A 45 6.08 2.63 18.64
CA LYS A 45 4.71 2.92 19.10
C LYS A 45 3.68 2.21 18.20
N GLY A 46 2.40 2.57 18.30
CA GLY A 46 1.31 1.92 17.55
C GLY A 46 1.54 1.85 16.03
N LEU A 47 1.93 2.96 15.39
CA LEU A 47 2.23 2.97 13.94
C LEU A 47 3.44 2.08 13.61
N GLY A 48 4.52 2.20 14.38
CA GLY A 48 5.72 1.37 14.20
C GLY A 48 5.42 -0.13 14.32
N ALA A 49 4.60 -0.55 15.28
CA ALA A 49 4.18 -1.94 15.43
C ALA A 49 3.42 -2.48 14.21
N GLU A 50 2.53 -1.68 13.63
CA GLU A 50 1.80 -2.05 12.40
C GLU A 50 2.73 -2.16 11.19
N ILE A 51 3.65 -1.20 11.03
CA ILE A 51 4.65 -1.24 9.96
C ILE A 51 5.54 -2.48 10.12
N ALA A 52 6.06 -2.73 11.33
CA ALA A 52 6.90 -3.88 11.64
C ALA A 52 6.19 -5.19 11.28
N LYS A 53 4.96 -5.37 11.76
CA LYS A 53 4.14 -6.56 11.48
C LYS A 53 3.95 -6.77 9.97
N ASN A 54 3.62 -5.72 9.23
CA ASN A 54 3.43 -5.82 7.78
C ASN A 54 4.73 -6.19 7.05
N LEU A 55 5.87 -5.61 7.42
CA LEU A 55 7.16 -5.92 6.81
C LEU A 55 7.64 -7.34 7.12
N ILE A 56 7.48 -7.78 8.38
CA ILE A 56 7.85 -9.12 8.82
C ILE A 56 6.99 -10.17 8.10
N LEU A 57 5.67 -9.98 8.04
CA LEU A 57 4.76 -10.89 7.33
C LEU A 57 5.00 -10.89 5.82
N ALA A 58 5.41 -9.76 5.24
CA ALA A 58 5.75 -9.69 3.81
C ALA A 58 7.02 -10.49 3.46
N GLY A 59 7.90 -10.75 4.45
CA GLY A 59 9.09 -11.59 4.26
C GLY A 59 10.30 -10.81 3.73
N VAL A 60 10.63 -9.68 4.37
CA VAL A 60 11.92 -9.00 4.15
C VAL A 60 13.09 -9.86 4.65
N LYS A 61 14.32 -9.60 4.19
CA LYS A 61 15.52 -10.30 4.69
C LYS A 61 15.67 -10.17 6.20
N GLY A 62 15.45 -8.95 6.69
CA GLY A 62 15.57 -8.60 8.09
C GLY A 62 15.02 -7.23 8.37
N LEU A 63 14.56 -7.05 9.61
CA LEU A 63 14.03 -5.80 10.12
C LEU A 63 14.82 -5.43 11.38
N THR A 64 15.42 -4.24 11.41
CA THR A 64 15.98 -3.67 12.64
C THR A 64 14.99 -2.67 13.21
N MET A 65 14.49 -2.97 14.40
CA MET A 65 13.63 -2.09 15.20
C MET A 65 14.51 -1.24 16.11
N LEU A 66 14.54 0.07 15.87
CA LEU A 66 15.31 1.02 16.67
C LEU A 66 14.36 1.89 17.49
N ASP A 67 14.48 1.84 18.80
CA ASP A 67 13.75 2.73 19.70
C ASP A 67 14.57 2.91 20.98
N HIS A 68 14.82 4.16 21.36
CA HIS A 68 15.59 4.48 22.57
C HIS A 68 14.69 4.69 23.80
N GLU A 69 13.37 4.80 23.59
CA GLU A 69 12.43 5.07 24.66
C GLU A 69 12.03 3.79 25.41
N GLN A 70 11.66 3.97 26.67
CA GLN A 70 11.12 2.90 27.50
C GLN A 70 9.60 2.79 27.34
N VAL A 71 9.10 1.59 27.61
CA VAL A 71 7.67 1.27 27.66
C VAL A 71 7.02 2.04 28.81
N THR A 72 6.04 2.88 28.48
CA THR A 72 5.21 3.59 29.46
C THR A 72 3.99 2.76 29.86
N PRO A 73 3.25 3.10 30.93
CA PRO A 73 2.06 2.37 31.36
C PRO A 73 0.95 2.27 30.30
N GLU A 74 0.89 3.20 29.35
CA GLU A 74 -0.12 3.27 28.30
C GLU A 74 0.20 2.37 27.10
N ASP A 75 1.49 2.08 26.87
CA ASP A 75 1.96 1.36 25.68
C ASP A 75 1.37 -0.06 25.54
N PRO A 76 1.30 -0.92 26.58
CA PRO A 76 0.76 -2.27 26.43
C PRO A 76 -0.71 -2.34 26.01
N GLY A 77 -1.47 -1.25 26.19
CA GLY A 77 -2.85 -1.14 25.73
C GLY A 77 -2.99 -0.64 24.29
N ALA A 78 -1.95 0.01 23.76
CA ALA A 78 -1.95 0.63 22.43
C ALA A 78 -1.05 -0.08 21.40
N GLN A 79 -0.19 -1.00 21.85
CA GLN A 79 0.84 -1.64 21.05
C GLN A 79 0.84 -3.15 21.31
N PHE A 80 0.51 -3.95 20.29
CA PHE A 80 0.23 -5.38 20.44
C PHE A 80 1.47 -6.30 20.48
N LEU A 81 2.64 -5.82 20.06
CA LEU A 81 3.92 -6.53 20.15
C LEU A 81 4.51 -6.50 21.57
N ILE A 82 4.12 -5.52 22.39
CA ILE A 82 4.54 -5.40 23.79
C ILE A 82 3.61 -6.24 24.67
N ARG A 83 4.19 -7.04 25.57
CA ARG A 83 3.43 -7.81 26.57
C ARG A 83 3.03 -6.94 27.75
N THR A 84 1.86 -7.19 28.33
CA THR A 84 1.48 -6.65 29.64
C THR A 84 2.54 -7.00 30.70
N GLY A 85 2.93 -6.02 31.52
CA GLY A 85 4.01 -6.17 32.51
C GLY A 85 5.42 -5.84 32.00
N SER A 86 5.57 -5.29 30.79
CA SER A 86 6.88 -4.87 30.24
C SER A 86 7.25 -3.41 30.53
N VAL A 87 6.48 -2.71 31.38
CA VAL A 87 6.70 -1.30 31.72
C VAL A 87 8.12 -1.10 32.27
N GLY A 88 8.81 -0.07 31.78
CA GLY A 88 10.20 0.25 32.16
C GLY A 88 11.28 -0.49 31.34
N ARG A 89 10.92 -1.49 30.52
CA ARG A 89 11.84 -2.06 29.52
C ARG A 89 11.96 -1.15 28.30
N ASN A 90 12.98 -1.32 27.48
CA ASN A 90 13.06 -0.65 26.18
C ASN A 90 11.92 -1.13 25.26
N ARG A 91 11.30 -0.22 24.48
CA ARG A 91 10.15 -0.56 23.61
C ARG A 91 10.49 -1.54 22.49
N ALA A 92 11.64 -1.38 21.85
CA ALA A 92 12.06 -2.26 20.77
C ALA A 92 12.39 -3.66 21.31
N GLU A 93 13.10 -3.75 22.45
CA GLU A 93 13.38 -5.03 23.11
C GLU A 93 12.11 -5.74 23.58
N ALA A 94 11.18 -5.00 24.18
CA ALA A 94 9.91 -5.54 24.64
C ALA A 94 9.02 -6.05 23.50
N SER A 95 9.25 -5.57 22.26
CA SER A 95 8.53 -5.98 21.06
C SER A 95 9.14 -7.18 20.33
N LEU A 96 10.43 -7.48 20.58
CA LEU A 96 11.22 -8.44 19.80
C LEU A 96 10.61 -9.84 19.73
N GLU A 97 10.27 -10.42 20.89
CA GLU A 97 9.78 -11.80 20.97
C GLU A 97 8.53 -12.00 20.10
N ARG A 98 7.53 -11.12 20.25
CA ARG A 98 6.30 -11.20 19.47
C ARG A 98 6.52 -10.87 18.01
N ALA A 99 7.37 -9.89 17.70
CA ALA A 99 7.70 -9.53 16.32
C ALA A 99 8.37 -10.70 15.58
N GLN A 100 9.38 -11.31 16.18
CA GLN A 100 10.10 -12.44 15.60
C GLN A 100 9.20 -13.67 15.36
N ASN A 101 8.25 -13.92 16.26
CA ASN A 101 7.29 -15.02 16.14
C ASN A 101 6.29 -14.85 14.99
N LEU A 102 6.13 -13.64 14.42
CA LEU A 102 5.26 -13.44 13.26
C LEU A 102 5.79 -14.15 12.02
N ASN A 103 7.11 -14.23 11.86
CA ASN A 103 7.74 -14.89 10.73
C ASN A 103 9.17 -15.34 11.06
N PRO A 104 9.40 -16.65 11.30
CA PRO A 104 10.75 -17.17 11.60
C PRO A 104 11.77 -16.97 10.47
N MET A 105 11.33 -16.70 9.25
CA MET A 105 12.20 -16.52 8.09
C MET A 105 12.83 -15.12 8.02
N VAL A 106 12.37 -14.17 8.84
CA VAL A 106 12.87 -12.80 8.88
C VAL A 106 13.80 -12.61 10.07
N ASP A 107 15.01 -12.09 9.84
CA ASP A 107 15.97 -11.73 10.90
C ASP A 107 15.54 -10.42 11.57
N VAL A 108 14.86 -10.49 12.72
CA VAL A 108 14.43 -9.31 13.47
C VAL A 108 15.47 -8.94 14.53
N LYS A 109 16.00 -7.72 14.44
CA LYS A 109 17.00 -7.16 15.35
C LYS A 109 16.46 -5.96 16.10
N VAL A 110 17.10 -5.66 17.22
CA VAL A 110 16.79 -4.51 18.05
C VAL A 110 18.03 -3.62 18.21
N ASP A 111 17.81 -2.32 18.19
CA ASP A 111 18.76 -1.30 18.57
C ASP A 111 18.11 -0.33 19.56
N THR A 112 18.79 -0.03 20.65
CA THR A 112 18.25 0.78 21.77
C THR A 112 18.87 2.16 21.86
N GLU A 113 19.80 2.50 20.97
CA GLU A 113 20.43 3.81 20.97
C GLU A 113 19.55 4.85 20.27
N ASP A 114 19.81 6.11 20.60
CA ASP A 114 19.16 7.25 19.98
C ASP A 114 19.59 7.41 18.51
N ILE A 115 18.60 7.52 17.62
CA ILE A 115 18.80 7.69 16.18
C ILE A 115 19.64 8.93 15.85
N GLU A 116 19.56 9.99 16.65
CA GLU A 116 20.32 11.22 16.44
C GLU A 116 21.83 11.00 16.56
N LYS A 117 22.23 10.02 17.37
CA LYS A 117 23.64 9.70 17.67
C LYS A 117 24.24 8.69 16.70
N LYS A 118 23.43 8.09 15.83
CA LYS A 118 23.91 7.09 14.86
C LYS A 118 24.80 7.76 13.81
N PRO A 119 25.99 7.18 13.51
CA PRO A 119 26.85 7.67 12.44
C PRO A 119 26.24 7.33 11.06
N GLU A 120 26.63 8.06 10.01
CA GLU A 120 26.12 7.80 8.65
C GLU A 120 26.39 6.36 8.18
N SER A 121 27.51 5.76 8.58
CA SER A 121 27.88 4.38 8.27
C SER A 121 26.93 3.32 8.85
N PHE A 122 26.11 3.68 9.85
CA PHE A 122 25.08 2.80 10.38
C PHE A 122 23.97 2.57 9.36
N PHE A 123 23.63 3.57 8.55
CA PHE A 123 22.49 3.52 7.65
C PHE A 123 22.78 2.69 6.39
N THR A 124 24.04 2.62 5.96
CA THR A 124 24.47 1.96 4.71
C THR A 124 24.29 0.44 4.69
N GLN A 125 23.90 -0.18 5.81
CA GLN A 125 23.60 -1.61 5.90
C GLN A 125 22.13 -1.96 5.56
N PHE A 126 21.30 -0.93 5.31
CA PHE A 126 19.87 -1.03 5.05
C PHE A 126 19.54 -0.57 3.63
N ASP A 127 18.57 -1.23 3.00
CA ASP A 127 18.06 -0.86 1.68
C ASP A 127 16.96 0.20 1.76
N ALA A 128 16.23 0.22 2.88
CA ALA A 128 15.22 1.22 3.19
C ALA A 128 15.22 1.59 4.67
N VAL A 129 14.92 2.86 4.95
CA VAL A 129 14.79 3.44 6.30
C VAL A 129 13.39 4.05 6.43
N CYS A 130 12.67 3.66 7.48
CA CYS A 130 11.36 4.18 7.82
C CYS A 130 11.39 4.82 9.22
N LEU A 131 11.08 6.11 9.29
CA LEU A 131 10.99 6.84 10.54
C LEU A 131 9.54 7.01 10.99
N THR A 132 9.33 6.88 12.30
CA THR A 132 8.11 7.30 12.99
C THR A 132 8.49 8.04 14.26
N CYS A 133 7.61 8.92 14.72
CA CYS A 133 7.73 9.66 15.98
C CYS A 133 9.05 10.46 16.11
N CYS A 134 9.60 10.91 14.99
CA CYS A 134 10.86 11.66 14.95
C CYS A 134 10.59 13.16 14.79
N SER A 135 11.48 13.99 15.35
CA SER A 135 11.41 15.44 15.11
C SER A 135 11.71 15.76 13.64
N ARG A 136 11.22 16.91 13.16
CA ARG A 136 11.48 17.37 11.79
C ARG A 136 12.98 17.41 11.47
N ASP A 137 13.79 17.83 12.43
CA ASP A 137 15.23 17.99 12.21
C ASP A 137 15.92 16.62 12.04
N VAL A 138 15.47 15.59 12.78
CA VAL A 138 15.89 14.19 12.57
C VAL A 138 15.45 13.68 11.21
N ILE A 139 14.18 13.92 10.84
CA ILE A 139 13.63 13.51 9.55
C ILE A 139 14.49 14.05 8.41
N VAL A 140 14.78 15.35 8.41
CA VAL A 140 15.61 15.99 7.37
C VAL A 140 17.05 15.46 7.39
N LYS A 141 17.65 15.30 8.56
CA LYS A 141 19.01 14.75 8.70
C LYS A 141 19.11 13.35 8.10
N VAL A 142 18.19 12.45 8.46
CA VAL A 142 18.21 11.05 8.00
C VAL A 142 17.85 10.96 6.52
N ASP A 143 16.89 11.74 6.03
CA ASP A 143 16.56 11.80 4.60
C ASP A 143 17.78 12.21 3.76
N GLN A 144 18.54 13.23 4.20
CA GLN A 144 19.77 13.65 3.53
C GLN A 144 20.84 12.55 3.53
N ILE A 145 21.02 11.84 4.66
CA ILE A 145 21.94 10.70 4.74
C ILE A 145 21.50 9.59 3.77
N CYS A 146 20.21 9.27 3.74
CA CYS A 146 19.66 8.23 2.87
C CYS A 146 19.85 8.59 1.39
N HIS A 147 19.54 9.84 1.01
CA HIS A 147 19.69 10.32 -0.36
C HIS A 147 21.15 10.25 -0.84
N LYS A 148 22.11 10.67 -0.01
CA LYS A 148 23.55 10.57 -0.33
C LYS A 148 24.02 9.14 -0.57
N ASN A 149 23.41 8.16 0.09
CA ASN A 149 23.80 6.75 0.03
C ASN A 149 22.85 5.90 -0.83
N SER A 150 21.96 6.52 -1.61
CA SER A 150 20.96 5.84 -2.46
C SER A 150 20.04 4.87 -1.71
N ILE A 151 19.73 5.19 -0.44
CA ILE A 151 18.83 4.42 0.43
C ILE A 151 17.41 4.97 0.29
N LYS A 152 16.41 4.08 0.24
CA LYS A 152 15.00 4.50 0.17
C LYS A 152 14.53 5.02 1.52
N PHE A 153 14.01 6.25 1.54
CA PHE A 153 13.58 6.90 2.77
C PHE A 153 12.06 7.01 2.85
N PHE A 154 11.53 6.72 4.04
CA PHE A 154 10.12 6.86 4.37
C PHE A 154 9.99 7.50 5.76
N THR A 155 8.92 8.28 5.95
CA THR A 155 8.52 8.73 7.28
C THR A 155 7.00 8.83 7.36
N GLY A 156 6.44 8.69 8.56
CA GLY A 156 5.01 8.88 8.77
C GLY A 156 4.65 8.90 10.24
N ASP A 157 3.54 9.56 10.56
CA ASP A 157 2.99 9.63 11.91
C ASP A 157 1.46 9.72 11.88
N VAL A 158 0.86 9.46 13.05
CA VAL A 158 -0.58 9.52 13.30
C VAL A 158 -0.87 10.51 14.43
N PHE A 159 -1.85 11.38 14.22
CA PHE A 159 -2.30 12.39 15.18
C PHE A 159 -3.84 12.37 15.27
N GLY A 160 -4.37 11.69 16.28
CA GLY A 160 -5.81 11.49 16.44
C GLY A 160 -6.39 10.70 15.26
N TYR A 161 -7.31 11.31 14.51
CA TYR A 161 -7.94 10.71 13.33
C TYR A 161 -7.17 10.91 12.03
N HIS A 162 -6.06 11.65 12.06
CA HIS A 162 -5.25 11.95 10.89
C HIS A 162 -3.94 11.18 10.93
N GLY A 163 -3.38 10.94 9.75
CA GLY A 163 -2.02 10.43 9.61
C GLY A 163 -1.44 10.90 8.29
N TYR A 164 -0.12 10.82 8.18
CA TYR A 164 0.58 11.11 6.93
C TYR A 164 1.65 10.06 6.68
N THR A 165 2.00 9.91 5.40
CA THR A 165 3.19 9.17 4.97
C THR A 165 3.93 10.01 3.94
N PHE A 166 5.25 9.93 3.95
CA PHE A 166 6.15 10.59 3.01
C PHE A 166 7.17 9.56 2.51
N ALA A 167 7.55 9.66 1.25
CA ALA A 167 8.53 8.79 0.62
C ALA A 167 9.49 9.62 -0.23
N ASN A 168 10.78 9.39 -0.03
CA ASN A 168 11.85 9.87 -0.90
C ASN A 168 12.63 8.66 -1.42
N LEU A 169 12.47 8.37 -2.71
CA LEU A 169 13.07 7.21 -3.35
C LEU A 169 14.28 7.57 -4.21
N GLY A 170 14.66 8.85 -4.26
CA GLY A 170 15.61 9.39 -5.24
C GLY A 170 15.12 9.16 -6.67
N GLU A 171 16.06 8.87 -7.57
CA GLU A 171 15.74 8.36 -8.90
C GLU A 171 15.26 6.90 -8.79
N HIS A 172 13.95 6.69 -8.97
CA HIS A 172 13.35 5.38 -8.79
C HIS A 172 12.76 4.82 -10.08
N GLU A 173 13.40 3.78 -10.59
CA GLU A 173 12.86 2.96 -11.67
C GLU A 173 12.01 1.81 -11.12
N PHE A 174 10.86 1.56 -11.75
CA PHE A 174 9.92 0.51 -11.36
C PHE A 174 9.19 -0.09 -12.56
N VAL A 175 8.63 -1.29 -12.38
CA VAL A 175 7.91 -2.02 -13.43
C VAL A 175 6.41 -2.01 -13.13
N VAL A 176 5.60 -1.59 -14.11
CA VAL A 176 4.14 -1.66 -14.06
C VAL A 176 3.65 -2.67 -15.09
N LYS A 177 3.13 -3.82 -14.65
CA LYS A 177 2.65 -4.90 -15.54
C LYS A 177 1.31 -4.58 -16.22
N LYS A 178 0.42 -3.86 -15.53
CA LYS A 178 -0.90 -3.49 -16.05
C LYS A 178 -1.17 -2.03 -15.69
N LYS A 179 -1.24 -1.17 -16.71
CA LYS A 179 -1.79 0.17 -16.55
C LYS A 179 -3.30 0.06 -16.76
N VAL A 180 -4.09 0.43 -15.75
CA VAL A 180 -5.52 0.63 -15.94
C VAL A 180 -5.68 2.00 -16.55
N VAL A 181 -6.11 2.04 -17.80
CA VAL A 181 -6.45 3.29 -18.48
C VAL A 181 -7.94 3.52 -18.26
N PHE A 182 -8.26 4.67 -17.70
CA PHE A 182 -9.65 5.11 -17.60
C PHE A 182 -9.93 6.03 -18.78
N CYS A 183 -11.06 5.82 -19.47
CA CYS A 183 -11.51 6.77 -20.48
C CYS A 183 -12.55 7.73 -19.87
N PRO A 184 -12.62 8.98 -20.36
CA PRO A 184 -13.72 9.88 -20.07
C PRO A 184 -15.09 9.27 -20.44
N VAL A 185 -16.13 9.59 -19.68
CA VAL A 185 -17.53 9.13 -19.95
C VAL A 185 -17.94 9.34 -21.40
N LYS A 186 -17.58 10.48 -22.00
CA LYS A 186 -17.93 10.78 -23.37
C LYS A 186 -17.43 9.70 -24.33
N GLU A 187 -16.15 9.35 -24.22
CA GLU A 187 -15.55 8.28 -25.02
C GLU A 187 -16.17 6.93 -24.68
N ALA A 188 -16.49 6.69 -23.41
CA ALA A 188 -17.12 5.45 -22.97
C ALA A 188 -18.55 5.28 -23.50
N LEU A 189 -19.31 6.37 -23.68
CA LEU A 189 -20.67 6.35 -24.26
C LEU A 189 -20.64 6.17 -25.79
N GLU A 190 -19.52 6.49 -26.43
CA GLU A 190 -19.30 6.27 -27.86
C GLU A 190 -18.91 4.81 -28.18
N VAL A 191 -18.55 4.01 -27.16
CA VAL A 191 -18.27 2.58 -27.32
C VAL A 191 -19.57 1.80 -27.47
N ASP A 192 -19.69 1.00 -28.53
CA ASP A 192 -20.74 0.00 -28.64
C ASP A 192 -20.45 -1.20 -27.71
N TRP A 193 -21.02 -1.14 -26.52
CA TRP A 193 -20.92 -2.20 -25.50
C TRP A 193 -21.65 -3.49 -25.87
N SER A 194 -22.50 -3.47 -26.90
CA SER A 194 -23.16 -4.67 -27.40
C SER A 194 -22.25 -5.53 -28.28
N SER A 195 -21.15 -4.95 -28.77
CA SER A 195 -20.16 -5.63 -29.62
C SER A 195 -19.46 -6.78 -28.91
N GLU A 196 -19.09 -7.80 -29.67
CA GLU A 196 -18.43 -9.00 -29.15
C GLU A 196 -17.04 -8.69 -28.58
N LYS A 197 -16.36 -7.67 -29.14
CA LYS A 197 -15.10 -7.13 -28.64
C LYS A 197 -15.26 -6.49 -27.26
N ALA A 198 -16.28 -5.65 -27.06
CA ALA A 198 -16.56 -5.01 -25.78
C ALA A 198 -17.00 -6.04 -24.72
N LYS A 199 -17.85 -7.01 -25.08
CA LYS A 199 -18.25 -8.11 -24.21
C LYS A 199 -17.08 -8.99 -23.78
N ALA A 200 -16.18 -9.34 -24.68
CA ALA A 200 -14.98 -10.12 -24.36
C ALA A 200 -14.03 -9.36 -23.43
N ALA A 201 -13.95 -8.03 -23.58
CA ALA A 201 -13.13 -7.18 -22.72
C ALA A 201 -13.76 -7.03 -21.32
N LEU A 202 -15.09 -6.82 -21.24
CA LEU A 202 -15.86 -6.77 -19.99
C LEU A 202 -15.74 -8.05 -19.16
N LYS A 203 -15.80 -9.24 -19.79
CA LYS A 203 -15.60 -10.53 -19.11
C LYS A 203 -14.21 -10.68 -18.46
N ARG A 204 -13.24 -9.88 -18.91
CA ARG A 204 -11.85 -9.86 -18.40
C ARG A 204 -11.60 -8.70 -17.42
N THR A 205 -12.59 -7.85 -17.22
CA THR A 205 -12.53 -6.73 -16.28
C THR A 205 -13.11 -7.18 -14.94
N THR A 206 -12.41 -6.86 -13.85
CA THR A 206 -12.90 -7.09 -12.50
C THR A 206 -14.19 -6.29 -12.26
N SER A 207 -15.10 -6.82 -11.45
CA SER A 207 -16.35 -6.14 -11.09
C SER A 207 -16.04 -4.93 -10.19
N ASP A 208 -15.60 -3.83 -10.78
CA ASP A 208 -15.25 -2.61 -10.07
C ASP A 208 -16.47 -1.68 -9.96
N TYR A 209 -16.54 -0.93 -8.86
CA TYR A 209 -17.58 0.05 -8.61
C TYR A 209 -17.25 1.37 -9.32
N PHE A 210 -18.25 1.99 -9.96
CA PHE A 210 -18.09 3.30 -10.58
C PHE A 210 -18.74 4.37 -9.71
N LEU A 211 -18.04 5.50 -9.54
CA LEU A 211 -18.61 6.74 -9.00
C LEU A 211 -18.97 7.64 -10.19
N LEU A 212 -20.27 7.84 -10.39
CA LEU A 212 -20.78 8.87 -11.30
C LEU A 212 -21.18 10.09 -10.46
N GLN A 213 -20.63 11.24 -10.80
CA GLN A 213 -21.08 12.53 -10.27
C GLN A 213 -21.99 13.17 -11.32
N GLY A 214 -23.29 13.25 -11.01
CA GLY A 214 -24.28 13.94 -11.85
C GLY A 214 -24.66 15.29 -11.25
N PRO A 215 -24.96 16.31 -12.05
CA PRO A 215 -25.63 17.51 -11.54
C PRO A 215 -27.06 17.13 -11.13
N VAL A 216 -27.44 17.48 -9.90
CA VAL A 216 -28.85 17.44 -9.48
C VAL A 216 -29.52 18.68 -10.06
N SER A 217 -30.57 18.49 -10.84
CA SER A 217 -31.46 19.58 -11.23
C SER A 217 -32.24 20.10 -10.02
N ALA A 218 -31.59 20.91 -9.18
CA ALA A 218 -32.15 22.00 -8.36
C ALA A 218 -31.12 22.53 -7.33
N GLY A 219 -30.42 23.61 -7.67
CA GLY A 219 -29.74 24.49 -6.72
C GLY A 219 -28.22 24.30 -6.52
N PRO A 220 -27.47 25.33 -6.05
CA PRO A 220 -26.02 25.42 -6.22
C PRO A 220 -25.14 24.59 -5.26
N SER A 221 -25.68 23.72 -4.42
CA SER A 221 -24.90 23.18 -3.28
C SER A 221 -25.12 21.72 -2.89
N SER A 222 -25.73 20.90 -3.75
CA SER A 222 -25.94 19.47 -3.43
C SER A 222 -25.39 18.58 -4.53
N GLN A 223 -24.23 17.96 -4.29
CA GLN A 223 -23.66 16.92 -5.17
C GLN A 223 -24.30 15.57 -4.86
N GLN A 224 -24.66 14.80 -5.88
CA GLN A 224 -25.16 13.43 -5.72
C GLN A 224 -24.19 12.46 -6.39
N LEU A 225 -23.75 11.46 -5.62
CA LEU A 225 -22.85 10.40 -6.07
C LEU A 225 -23.66 9.14 -6.32
N LEU A 226 -23.58 8.59 -7.53
CA LEU A 226 -24.18 7.31 -7.89
C LEU A 226 -23.09 6.24 -7.91
N LEU A 227 -23.25 5.23 -7.05
CA LEU A 227 -22.40 4.05 -7.03
C LEU A 227 -23.03 2.97 -7.93
N LEU A 228 -22.44 2.73 -9.10
CA LEU A 228 -22.90 1.67 -10.00
C LEU A 228 -22.03 0.43 -9.83
N ARG A 229 -22.68 -0.73 -9.66
CA ARG A 229 -22.03 -2.03 -9.64
C ARG A 229 -22.36 -2.76 -10.94
N TRP A 230 -21.34 -3.14 -11.70
CA TRP A 230 -21.52 -4.06 -12.83
C TRP A 230 -21.74 -5.48 -12.29
N HIS A 231 -22.89 -6.08 -12.62
CA HIS A 231 -23.13 -7.51 -12.41
C HIS A 231 -23.17 -8.19 -13.77
N GLU A 232 -22.44 -9.31 -13.92
CA GLU A 232 -22.54 -10.12 -15.14
C GLU A 232 -24.01 -10.53 -15.37
N GLY A 233 -24.59 -10.06 -16.48
CA GLY A 233 -25.86 -10.60 -17.00
C GLY A 233 -27.12 -9.75 -16.87
N GLU A 234 -27.07 -8.54 -16.30
CA GLU A 234 -28.27 -7.68 -16.21
C GLU A 234 -28.07 -6.34 -16.92
N TRP A 235 -28.38 -6.31 -18.22
CA TRP A 235 -28.81 -5.07 -18.90
C TRP A 235 -30.31 -5.02 -19.15
N ASP A 236 -31.03 -6.10 -18.81
CA ASP A 236 -32.47 -6.20 -19.00
C ASP A 236 -33.05 -7.08 -17.89
N ARG A 237 -33.52 -6.43 -16.83
CA ARG A 237 -34.72 -6.80 -16.07
C ARG A 237 -34.91 -5.85 -14.90
N GLY A 238 -35.53 -4.69 -15.19
CA GLY A 238 -36.39 -3.97 -14.24
C GLY A 238 -35.88 -3.85 -12.80
N VAL A 239 -34.61 -3.51 -12.58
CA VAL A 239 -34.19 -3.01 -11.26
C VAL A 239 -34.90 -1.68 -11.09
N PRO A 240 -35.76 -1.52 -10.08
CA PRO A 240 -36.42 -0.25 -9.86
C PRO A 240 -35.31 0.77 -9.57
N TRP A 241 -35.24 1.82 -10.39
CA TRP A 241 -34.60 3.06 -10.02
C TRP A 241 -34.95 3.36 -8.56
N PRO A 242 -34.01 3.72 -7.68
CA PRO A 242 -34.41 4.33 -6.42
C PRO A 242 -35.28 5.53 -6.80
N GLN A 243 -36.53 5.51 -6.34
CA GLN A 243 -37.62 6.35 -6.84
C GLN A 243 -37.17 7.80 -7.04
N VAL A 244 -36.86 8.17 -8.28
CA VAL A 244 -36.84 9.57 -8.69
C VAL A 244 -38.27 9.89 -9.06
N ASN A 245 -38.96 10.55 -8.14
CA ASN A 245 -40.28 11.10 -8.38
C ASN A 245 -40.22 12.07 -9.57
N SER A 246 -41.13 11.85 -10.51
CA SER A 246 -41.47 12.69 -11.67
C SER A 246 -40.59 12.58 -12.93
N ARG A 247 -41.31 12.65 -14.05
CA ARG A 247 -41.04 12.10 -15.39
C ARG A 247 -40.61 13.19 -16.39
N LEU A 248 -39.86 12.76 -17.41
CA LEU A 248 -39.90 13.14 -18.85
C LEU A 248 -39.02 14.27 -19.44
N ARG A 249 -38.41 13.89 -20.59
CA ARG A 249 -38.10 14.61 -21.87
C ARG A 249 -37.27 15.91 -21.75
N SER A 250 -36.21 16.17 -22.50
CA SER A 250 -35.80 15.78 -23.86
C SER A 250 -34.30 16.04 -24.03
N SER A 251 -33.75 15.61 -25.16
CA SER A 251 -32.40 15.86 -25.63
C SER A 251 -32.14 17.36 -25.88
N ARG A 252 -31.24 17.96 -25.12
CA ARG A 252 -30.28 18.99 -25.53
C ARG A 252 -29.49 19.41 -24.29
N ASP A 253 -28.23 19.76 -24.52
CA ASP A 253 -27.29 20.35 -23.56
C ASP A 253 -26.46 19.36 -22.72
N ALA A 254 -25.53 18.70 -23.42
CA ALA A 254 -24.35 18.09 -22.80
C ALA A 254 -23.15 19.03 -23.00
N ASN A 255 -22.93 19.94 -22.05
CA ASN A 255 -21.66 20.64 -21.88
C ASN A 255 -21.32 20.63 -20.39
N CYS A 256 -20.81 19.49 -19.91
CA CYS A 256 -20.27 19.38 -18.55
C CYS A 256 -19.01 18.54 -18.58
N SER A 257 -17.89 19.20 -18.28
CA SER A 257 -16.56 18.65 -18.17
C SER A 257 -16.32 18.14 -16.75
N MET A 258 -16.56 16.84 -16.50
CA MET A 258 -15.99 16.13 -15.34
C MET A 258 -15.72 14.65 -15.66
N PRO A 259 -14.66 14.06 -15.07
CA PRO A 259 -14.21 12.73 -15.40
C PRO A 259 -15.05 11.71 -14.63
N ALA A 260 -15.97 11.04 -15.30
CA ALA A 260 -16.28 9.69 -14.86
C ALA A 260 -15.46 8.71 -15.68
N CYS A 261 -14.87 7.76 -14.96
CA CYS A 261 -13.81 6.91 -15.42
C CYS A 261 -14.37 5.50 -15.52
N ILE A 262 -14.70 5.08 -16.74
CA ILE A 262 -14.93 3.66 -17.01
C ILE A 262 -13.54 3.03 -17.15
N PRO A 263 -13.22 1.92 -16.47
CA PRO A 263 -12.07 1.09 -16.79
C PRO A 263 -12.35 0.55 -18.17
N CYS A 264 -11.84 1.27 -19.16
CA CYS A 264 -11.99 0.93 -20.54
C CYS A 264 -10.73 0.15 -20.88
N PRO A 265 -10.82 -1.16 -21.10
CA PRO A 265 -9.75 -1.88 -21.76
C PRO A 265 -9.78 -1.47 -23.24
N LEU A 266 -9.48 -0.21 -23.53
CA LEU A 266 -9.19 0.18 -24.89
C LEU A 266 -7.88 -0.52 -25.26
N PRO A 267 -7.86 -1.33 -26.34
CA PRO A 267 -6.60 -1.77 -26.89
C PRO A 267 -5.88 -0.53 -27.41
N SER A 268 -4.57 -0.48 -27.14
CA SER A 268 -3.64 0.39 -27.87
C SER A 268 -3.85 0.30 -29.37
#